data_AF-A0A9E3CQR5-F1
#
_entry.id   AF-A0A9E3CQR5-F1
#
_cell.length_a   1.000
_cell.length_b   1.000
_cell.length_c   1.000
_cell.angle_alpha   90.00
_cell.angle_beta   90.00
_cell.angle_gamma   90.00
#
_symmetry.space_group_name_H-M   'P 1'
#
loop_
_entity.id
_entity.type
_entity.pdbx_description
1 polymer ?
#
loop_
_entity_poly.entity_id
_entity_poly.type
_entity_poly.pdbx_seq_one_letter_code
_entity_poly.pdbx_strand_id
1 'polypeptide(L)'
;MRKTRREFITGLAGLIGAVGIVAVVPNPARACIYGTWVVRCRNGHDDTVTRGTCNHYCEKSGCREKSFSDGAGNIVCPDSHANYVNTGTSHDPAKVLQSYKCRTCGKECRRDI
;
A
#
# COMPACT_ATOMS: atom_id res chain seq x y z
N MET A 1 24.30 -18.09 9.92
CA MET A 1 23.36 -18.84 10.77
C MET A 1 21.99 -18.17 10.72
N ARG A 2 21.01 -18.81 10.07
CA ARG A 2 19.63 -18.30 9.94
C ARG A 2 18.88 -18.47 11.27
N LYS A 3 18.55 -17.38 11.95
CA LYS A 3 17.74 -17.40 13.17
C LYS A 3 16.27 -17.62 12.81
N THR A 4 15.82 -18.87 12.91
CA THR A 4 14.39 -19.23 12.94
C THR A 4 13.80 -18.82 14.29
N ARG A 5 13.11 -17.68 14.33
CA ARG A 5 12.24 -17.31 15.46
C ARG A 5 10.80 -17.69 15.11
N ARG A 6 10.41 -18.91 15.48
CA ARG A 6 9.01 -19.33 15.61
C ARG A 6 8.86 -19.94 17.00
N GLU A 7 8.83 -19.07 18.00
CA GLU A 7 8.33 -19.40 19.33
C GLU A 7 7.28 -18.35 19.67
N PHE A 8 6.01 -18.69 19.41
CA PHE A 8 4.86 -18.04 20.04
C PHE A 8 3.62 -18.93 19.96
N ILE A 9 3.78 -20.21 20.33
CA ILE A 9 2.62 -21.09 20.57
C ILE A 9 2.95 -21.92 21.81
N THR A 10 2.72 -21.34 22.98
CA THR A 10 2.54 -22.12 24.21
C THR A 10 1.73 -21.29 25.18
N GLY A 11 0.44 -21.56 25.22
CA GLY A 11 -0.48 -20.87 26.11
C GLY A 11 -1.91 -21.23 25.78
N LEU A 12 -2.27 -22.52 25.90
CA LEU A 12 -3.66 -22.98 25.96
C LEU A 12 -3.70 -24.42 26.50
N ALA A 13 -3.80 -24.54 27.82
CA ALA A 13 -4.35 -25.72 28.47
C ALA A 13 -5.29 -25.21 29.55
N GLY A 14 -6.59 -25.13 29.24
CA GLY A 14 -7.57 -24.69 30.22
C GLY A 14 -8.92 -24.30 29.64
N LEU A 15 -9.77 -25.30 29.47
CA LEU A 15 -11.23 -25.26 29.67
C LEU A 15 -12.15 -24.61 28.62
N ILE A 16 -12.92 -25.50 27.99
CA ILE A 16 -14.39 -25.46 27.79
C ILE A 16 -14.97 -24.21 27.10
N GLY A 17 -15.48 -24.42 25.88
CA GLY A 17 -16.46 -23.54 25.26
C GLY A 17 -16.31 -23.53 23.75
N ALA A 18 -17.16 -24.27 23.04
CA ALA A 18 -17.32 -24.14 21.60
C ALA A 18 -17.95 -22.78 21.28
N VAL A 19 -17.12 -21.74 21.25
CA VAL A 19 -17.46 -20.45 20.64
C VAL A 19 -16.44 -20.28 19.53
N GLY A 20 -16.90 -20.42 18.28
CA GLY A 20 -16.06 -20.27 17.10
C GLY A 20 -15.35 -18.93 17.17
N ILE A 21 -14.05 -18.95 17.49
CA ILE A 21 -13.21 -17.77 17.39
C ILE A 21 -13.14 -17.50 15.89
N VAL A 22 -13.93 -16.54 15.43
CA VAL A 22 -13.72 -15.91 14.13
C VAL A 22 -12.36 -15.27 14.23
N ALA A 23 -11.33 -16.01 13.82
CA ALA A 23 -10.01 -15.45 13.63
C ALA A 23 -10.18 -14.39 12.55
N VAL A 24 -10.24 -13.12 12.97
CA VAL A 24 -10.13 -11.99 12.06
C VAL A 24 -8.72 -12.04 11.54
N VAL A 25 -8.52 -12.76 10.43
CA VAL A 25 -7.24 -12.84 9.76
C VAL A 25 -6.88 -11.40 9.36
N PRO A 26 -5.80 -10.81 9.88
CA PRO A 26 -5.43 -9.45 9.53
C PRO A 26 -5.19 -9.42 8.02
N ASN A 27 -6.00 -8.68 7.28
CA ASN A 27 -5.92 -8.60 5.83
C ASN A 27 -4.58 -7.94 5.41
N PRO A 28 -3.55 -8.71 5.00
CA PRO A 28 -2.20 -8.20 4.90
C PRO A 28 -1.86 -7.96 3.41
N ALA A 29 -2.58 -7.05 2.77
CA ALA A 29 -2.21 -6.53 1.46
C ALA A 29 -2.51 -5.02 1.41
N ARG A 30 -1.74 -4.25 2.18
CA ARG A 30 -1.79 -2.79 2.12
C ARG A 30 -0.74 -2.32 1.13
N ALA A 31 -1.13 -1.87 -0.05
CA ALA A 31 -0.19 -1.28 -0.98
C ALA A 31 0.27 0.08 -0.41
N CYS A 32 1.57 0.24 -0.20
CA CYS A 32 2.16 1.43 0.42
C CYS A 32 3.15 2.12 -0.52
N ILE A 33 3.28 3.43 -0.41
CA ILE A 33 4.31 4.25 -1.05
C ILE A 33 4.88 5.22 -0.02
N TYR A 34 6.16 5.59 -0.15
CA TYR A 34 6.83 6.55 0.75
C TYR A 34 7.54 7.65 -0.03
N GLY A 35 7.55 8.87 0.51
CA GLY A 35 7.99 10.09 -0.17
C GLY A 35 6.81 10.90 -0.72
N THR A 36 7.10 11.87 -1.59
CA THR A 36 6.03 12.62 -2.28
C THR A 36 5.69 12.02 -3.62
N TRP A 37 4.40 11.76 -3.83
CA TRP A 37 3.86 11.20 -5.07
C TRP A 37 2.53 11.87 -5.40
N VAL A 38 2.16 11.85 -6.68
CA VAL A 38 0.78 12.09 -7.11
C VAL A 38 0.16 10.75 -7.46
N VAL A 39 -1.03 10.49 -6.95
CA VAL A 39 -1.72 9.20 -7.08
C VAL A 39 -3.09 9.43 -7.71
N ARG A 40 -3.54 8.51 -8.55
CA ARG A 40 -4.81 8.66 -9.26
C ARG A 40 -5.81 7.59 -8.86
N CYS A 41 -7.00 8.00 -8.45
CA CYS A 41 -8.08 7.06 -8.17
C CYS A 41 -8.73 6.58 -9.49
N ARG A 42 -9.58 5.54 -9.41
CA ARG A 42 -10.28 5.01 -10.60
C ARG A 42 -11.17 6.03 -11.32
N ASN A 43 -11.66 7.04 -10.60
CA ASN A 43 -12.45 8.13 -11.17
C ASN A 43 -11.58 9.24 -11.80
N GLY A 44 -10.25 9.08 -11.86
CA GLY A 44 -9.35 10.02 -12.52
C GLY A 44 -8.98 11.26 -11.70
N HIS A 45 -9.30 11.27 -10.40
CA HIS A 45 -8.87 12.34 -9.51
C HIS A 45 -7.46 12.11 -9.01
N ASP A 46 -6.70 13.19 -8.90
CA ASP A 46 -5.31 13.18 -8.47
C ASP A 46 -5.17 13.74 -7.06
N ASP A 47 -4.51 12.97 -6.20
CA ASP A 47 -4.19 13.36 -4.84
C ASP A 47 -2.66 13.38 -4.66
N THR A 48 -2.16 14.38 -3.93
CA THR A 48 -0.72 14.47 -3.61
C THR A 48 -0.48 13.91 -2.22
N VAL A 49 0.40 12.92 -2.11
CA VAL A 49 0.74 12.27 -0.84
C VAL A 49 2.21 12.54 -0.54
N THR A 50 2.51 13.27 0.54
CA THR A 50 3.86 13.84 0.79
C THR A 50 4.72 13.07 1.79
N ARG A 51 4.12 12.28 2.68
CA ARG A 51 4.83 11.49 3.70
C ARG A 51 4.71 9.98 3.48
N GLY A 52 4.22 9.60 2.31
CA GLY A 52 3.76 8.25 2.03
C GLY A 52 2.34 7.97 2.51
N THR A 53 1.78 6.88 2.00
CA THR A 53 0.42 6.44 2.29
C THR A 53 0.30 4.95 2.03
N CYS A 54 -0.69 4.30 2.66
CA CYS A 54 -1.04 2.91 2.43
C CYS A 54 -2.54 2.81 2.15
N ASN A 55 -2.94 2.16 1.05
CA ASN A 55 -4.35 2.06 0.63
C ASN A 55 -5.08 3.42 0.60
N HIS A 56 -4.45 4.43 -0.02
CA HIS A 56 -5.00 5.78 -0.08
C HIS A 56 -6.37 5.82 -0.74
N TYR A 57 -7.31 6.48 -0.06
CA TYR A 57 -8.63 6.81 -0.58
C TYR A 57 -8.60 8.21 -1.15
N CYS A 58 -9.34 8.41 -2.23
CA CYS A 58 -9.40 9.71 -2.88
C CYS A 58 -9.92 10.79 -1.94
N GLU A 59 -9.25 11.95 -1.92
CA GLU A 59 -9.62 13.06 -1.02
C GLU A 59 -10.76 13.91 -1.56
N LYS A 60 -11.09 13.75 -2.85
CA LYS A 60 -12.21 14.49 -3.47
C LYS A 60 -13.54 14.06 -2.82
N SER A 61 -14.29 15.06 -2.35
CA SER A 61 -15.60 14.87 -1.72
C SER A 61 -16.52 13.98 -2.55
N GLY A 62 -17.11 12.97 -1.90
CA GLY A 62 -17.97 11.97 -2.53
C GLY A 62 -17.25 10.86 -3.31
N CYS A 63 -15.94 10.98 -3.57
CA CYS A 63 -15.16 9.96 -4.27
C CYS A 63 -14.65 8.90 -3.28
N ARG A 64 -15.36 7.79 -3.13
CA ARG A 64 -14.98 6.68 -2.22
C ARG A 64 -14.00 5.68 -2.83
N GLU A 65 -13.32 6.07 -3.92
CA GLU A 65 -12.41 5.21 -4.66
C GLU A 65 -11.01 5.20 -4.07
N LYS A 66 -10.32 4.06 -4.24
CA LYS A 66 -8.92 3.90 -3.83
C LYS A 66 -7.97 4.19 -4.98
N SER A 67 -6.87 4.87 -4.68
CA SER A 67 -5.73 5.03 -5.60
C SER A 67 -4.75 3.84 -5.51
N PHE A 68 -4.81 3.10 -4.39
CA PHE A 68 -4.02 1.89 -4.13
C PHE A 68 -4.89 0.74 -3.59
N SER A 69 -4.78 -0.45 -4.18
CA SER A 69 -5.39 -1.68 -3.67
C SER A 69 -4.53 -2.91 -4.03
N ASP A 70 -4.60 -3.95 -3.21
CA ASP A 70 -4.09 -5.30 -3.56
C ASP A 70 -2.61 -5.36 -3.97
N GLY A 71 -1.77 -4.50 -3.39
CA GLY A 71 -0.32 -4.44 -3.68
C GLY A 71 0.05 -3.58 -4.89
N ALA A 72 -0.88 -2.83 -5.48
CA ALA A 72 -0.62 -1.97 -6.61
C ALA A 72 -1.46 -0.67 -6.58
N GLY A 73 -1.13 0.28 -7.44
CA GLY A 73 -1.89 1.52 -7.57
C GLY A 73 -1.45 2.35 -8.76
N ASN A 74 -2.18 3.44 -9.01
CA ASN A 74 -1.85 4.37 -10.07
C ASN A 74 -1.07 5.56 -9.50
N ILE A 75 0.14 5.76 -10.01
CA ILE A 75 0.92 6.98 -9.77
C ILE A 75 0.91 7.85 -11.03
N VAL A 76 1.01 9.15 -10.84
CA VAL A 76 0.96 10.14 -11.91
C VAL A 76 2.31 10.86 -12.00
N CYS A 77 2.90 10.88 -13.18
CA CYS A 77 4.15 11.58 -13.41
C CYS A 77 3.92 13.11 -13.51
N PRO A 78 4.98 13.94 -13.53
CA PRO A 78 4.85 15.39 -13.69
C PRO A 78 4.11 15.83 -14.97
N ASP A 79 4.16 15.02 -16.03
CA ASP A 79 3.46 15.25 -17.30
C ASP A 79 2.07 14.60 -17.34
N SER A 80 1.48 14.30 -16.18
CA SER A 80 0.10 13.80 -16.04
C SER A 80 -0.19 12.39 -16.59
N HIS A 81 0.84 11.62 -16.94
CA HIS A 81 0.68 10.22 -17.34
C HIS A 81 0.44 9.33 -16.12
N ALA A 82 -0.67 8.59 -16.12
CA ALA A 82 -0.96 7.58 -15.12
C ALA A 82 -0.17 6.29 -15.39
N ASN A 83 0.43 5.73 -14.36
CA ASN A 83 1.19 4.49 -14.41
C ASN A 83 0.70 3.56 -13.32
N TYR A 84 0.20 2.39 -13.73
CA TYR A 84 -0.13 1.32 -12.79
C TYR A 84 1.16 0.61 -12.36
N VAL A 85 1.42 0.62 -11.05
CA VAL A 85 2.67 0.12 -10.47
C VAL A 85 2.39 -0.81 -9.29
N ASN A 86 3.17 -1.88 -9.21
CA ASN A 86 3.19 -2.73 -8.04
C ASN A 86 4.06 -2.07 -6.96
N THR A 87 3.67 -2.23 -5.70
CA THR A 87 4.42 -1.72 -4.56
C THR A 87 4.32 -2.67 -3.36
N GLY A 88 5.30 -2.58 -2.47
CA GLY A 88 5.33 -3.32 -1.23
C GLY A 88 4.25 -2.91 -0.24
N THR A 89 4.31 -3.55 0.93
CA THR A 89 3.34 -3.33 2.01
C THR A 89 4.00 -2.74 3.25
N SER A 90 3.19 -2.28 4.20
CA SER A 90 3.69 -1.81 5.51
C SER A 90 4.47 -2.88 6.28
N HIS A 91 4.26 -4.17 5.97
CA HIS A 91 4.97 -5.28 6.59
C HIS A 91 6.27 -5.67 5.85
N ASP A 92 6.45 -5.14 4.63
CA ASP A 92 7.65 -5.35 3.81
C ASP A 92 8.08 -4.01 3.19
N PRO A 93 8.55 -3.05 4.02
CA PRO A 93 8.88 -1.71 3.57
C PRO A 93 10.04 -1.68 2.57
N ALA A 94 10.90 -2.71 2.57
CA ALA A 94 11.98 -2.85 1.60
C ALA A 94 11.47 -3.03 0.16
N LYS A 95 10.23 -3.49 -0.01
CA LYS A 95 9.57 -3.62 -1.32
C LYS A 95 8.72 -2.41 -1.70
N VAL A 96 8.59 -1.42 -0.82
CA VAL A 96 7.81 -0.22 -1.14
C VAL A 96 8.53 0.59 -2.21
N LEU A 97 7.77 0.99 -3.24
CA LEU A 97 8.27 1.74 -4.38
C LEU A 97 8.99 3.01 -3.91
N GLN A 98 10.28 3.10 -4.24
CA GLN A 98 11.12 4.25 -3.91
C GLN A 98 11.33 5.20 -5.09
N SER A 99 11.21 4.70 -6.33
CA SER A 99 11.39 5.46 -7.56
C SER A 99 10.66 4.75 -8.69
N TYR A 100 10.15 5.50 -9.66
CA TYR A 100 9.56 4.98 -10.87
C TYR A 100 9.69 5.98 -12.02
N LYS A 101 10.38 5.56 -13.08
CA LYS A 101 10.44 6.32 -14.33
C LYS A 101 9.20 6.06 -15.17
N CYS A 102 8.53 7.13 -15.58
CA CYS A 102 7.36 7.05 -16.44
C CYS A 102 7.70 6.36 -17.76
N ARG A 103 6.89 5.38 -18.18
CA ARG A 103 7.10 4.67 -19.45
C ARG A 103 6.84 5.54 -20.68
N THR A 104 6.04 6.59 -20.54
CA THR A 104 5.67 7.48 -21.64
C THR A 104 6.67 8.63 -21.82
N CYS A 105 6.99 9.37 -20.76
CA CYS A 105 7.85 10.56 -20.85
C CYS A 105 9.24 10.38 -20.22
N GLY A 106 9.55 9.24 -19.61
CA GLY A 106 10.87 8.94 -19.02
C GLY A 106 11.19 9.68 -17.72
N LYS A 107 10.36 10.65 -17.30
CA LYS A 107 10.58 11.42 -16.06
C LYS A 107 10.30 10.59 -14.80
N GLU A 108 11.00 10.94 -13.73
CA GLU A 108 10.77 10.37 -12.40
C GLU A 108 9.37 10.78 -11.89
N CYS A 109 8.60 9.81 -11.42
CA CYS A 109 7.25 10.04 -10.92
C CYS A 109 7.24 10.43 -9.43
N ARG A 110 8.26 10.02 -8.68
CA ARG A 110 8.47 10.54 -7.33
C ARG A 110 8.80 12.03 -7.41
N ARG A 111 8.16 12.81 -6.55
CA ARG A 111 8.48 14.22 -6.35
C ARG A 111 9.35 14.32 -5.10
N ASP A 112 10.62 14.62 -5.26
CA ASP A 112 11.44 15.03 -4.14
C ASP A 112 11.28 16.55 -4.05
N ILE A 113 10.51 16.99 -3.06
CA ILE A 113 10.32 18.42 -2.75
C ILE A 113 11.36 18.84 -1.72
#